data_AF-A0A4S1CMR9-F1
#
_entry.id   AF-A0A4S1CMR9-F1
#
_cell.length_a   1.000
_cell.length_b   1.000
_cell.length_c   1.000
_cell.angle_alpha   90.00
_cell.angle_beta   90.00
_cell.angle_gamma   90.00
#
_symmetry.space_group_name_H-M   'P 1'
#
loop_
_entity.id
_entity.type
_entity.pdbx_description
1 polymer ?
#
loop_
_entity_poly.entity_id
_entity_poly.type
_entity_poly.pdbx_seq_one_letter_code
_entity_poly.pdbx_strand_id
1 'polypeptide(L)'
;MRRALRTLHLICLCLLPSKGGKAQPAAMGEERECEPGEIRGGMGLFLDGRGELRLFFAETRAIAAPCLLFRLKREGFSRCSVTVKKRGLLVEARR
;
A
#
# COMPACT_ATOMS: atom_id res chain seq x y z
N MET A 1 3.50 15.95 -14.56
CA MET A 1 4.53 15.76 -13.51
C MET A 1 3.99 15.14 -12.22
N ARG A 2 2.78 15.48 -11.74
CA ARG A 2 2.20 14.99 -10.47
C ARG A 2 2.26 13.47 -10.25
N ARG A 3 1.86 12.66 -11.24
CA ARG A 3 1.92 11.19 -11.16
C ARG A 3 3.33 10.62 -10.98
N ALA A 4 4.33 11.22 -11.62
CA ALA A 4 5.71 10.74 -11.53
C ALA A 4 6.31 11.01 -10.14
N LEU A 5 6.12 12.23 -9.62
CA LEU A 5 6.51 12.61 -8.26
C LEU A 5 5.83 11.72 -7.21
N ARG A 6 4.53 11.49 -7.35
CA ARG A 6 3.77 10.63 -6.44
C ARG A 6 4.22 9.17 -6.48
N THR A 7 4.54 8.66 -7.67
CA THR A 7 5.11 7.31 -7.86
C THR A 7 6.48 7.21 -7.18
N LEU A 8 7.37 8.20 -7.39
CA LEU A 8 8.68 8.22 -6.77
C LEU A 8 8.57 8.30 -5.25
N HIS A 9 7.68 9.16 -4.73
CA HIS A 9 7.41 9.27 -3.31
C HIS A 9 6.97 7.92 -2.72
N LEU A 10 6.04 7.22 -3.38
CA LEU A 10 5.60 5.89 -2.97
C LEU A 10 6.75 4.87 -2.97
N ILE A 11 7.57 4.85 -4.02
CA ILE A 11 8.74 3.97 -4.12
C ILE A 11 9.70 4.23 -2.95
N CYS A 12 10.09 5.48 -2.72
CA CYS A 12 11.00 5.85 -1.63
C CYS A 12 10.45 5.39 -0.28
N LEU A 13 9.17 5.63 -0.02
CA LEU A 13 8.54 5.22 1.23
C LEU A 13 8.46 3.70 1.36
N CYS A 14 8.25 2.94 0.27
CA CYS A 14 8.26 1.49 0.32
C CYS A 14 9.61 0.90 0.80
N LEU A 15 10.72 1.58 0.50
CA LEU A 15 12.05 1.11 0.87
C LEU A 15 12.40 1.37 2.34
N LEU A 16 11.78 2.37 2.97
CA LEU A 16 12.07 2.74 4.36
C LEU A 16 11.41 1.80 5.39
N PRO A 17 12.06 1.51 6.54
CA PRO A 17 11.50 0.66 7.59
C PRO A 17 10.32 1.36 8.28
N SER A 18 9.26 0.63 8.63
CA SER A 18 8.07 1.22 9.29
C SER A 18 8.42 2.00 10.56
N LYS A 19 7.73 3.12 10.80
CA LYS A 19 7.82 3.90 12.06
C LYS A 19 6.82 3.43 13.12
N GLY A 20 5.94 2.48 12.79
CA GLY A 20 4.77 2.17 13.62
C GLY A 20 3.74 3.30 13.63
N GLY A 21 2.64 3.10 14.35
CA GLY A 21 1.55 4.06 14.43
C GLY A 21 0.29 3.44 15.03
N LYS A 22 -0.78 4.24 15.09
CA LYS A 22 -2.10 3.75 15.50
C LYS A 22 -2.78 3.01 14.35
N ALA A 23 -3.45 1.90 14.67
CA ALA A 23 -4.27 1.18 13.72
C ALA A 23 -5.37 2.10 13.14
N GLN A 24 -5.56 1.99 11.84
CA GLN A 24 -6.58 2.70 11.05
C GLN A 24 -7.26 1.66 10.15
N PRO A 25 -8.01 0.70 10.75
CA PRO A 25 -8.58 -0.41 10.01
C PRO A 25 -9.52 0.10 8.92
N ALA A 26 -9.43 -0.51 7.74
CA ALA A 26 -10.40 -0.30 6.69
C ALA A 26 -11.72 -1.03 7.03
N ALA A 27 -12.82 -0.58 6.43
CA ALA A 27 -14.07 -1.35 6.44
C ALA A 27 -13.85 -2.70 5.73
N MET A 28 -14.52 -3.74 6.23
CA MET A 28 -14.29 -5.12 5.80
C MET A 28 -14.55 -5.28 4.30
N GLY A 29 -13.52 -5.71 3.56
CA GLY A 29 -13.60 -5.90 2.12
C GLY A 29 -13.68 -4.62 1.28
N GLU A 30 -13.57 -3.41 1.85
CA GLU A 30 -13.58 -2.18 1.06
C GLU A 30 -12.18 -1.74 0.63
N GLU A 31 -12.09 -1.16 -0.57
CA GLU A 31 -10.87 -0.51 -1.04
C GLU A 31 -10.72 0.84 -0.34
N ARG A 32 -9.60 1.02 0.37
CA ARG A 32 -9.26 2.29 1.02
C ARG A 32 -8.30 3.09 0.13
N GLU A 33 -8.69 4.29 -0.26
CA GLU A 33 -7.75 5.21 -0.89
C GLU A 33 -6.62 5.55 0.09
N CYS A 34 -5.38 5.50 -0.39
CA CYS A 34 -4.20 5.66 0.43
C CYS A 34 -3.21 6.64 -0.20
N GLU A 35 -2.86 7.65 0.58
CA GLU A 35 -1.76 8.56 0.31
C GLU A 35 -0.43 7.85 0.59
N PRO A 36 0.60 8.02 -0.27
CA PRO A 36 1.91 7.42 -0.04
C PRO A 36 2.47 7.66 1.36
N GLY A 37 2.26 8.85 1.94
CA GLY A 37 2.76 9.19 3.28
C GLY A 37 2.23 8.28 4.40
N GLU A 38 1.02 7.75 4.25
CA GLU A 38 0.35 6.96 5.30
C GLU A 38 1.04 5.63 5.55
N ILE A 39 1.64 5.02 4.52
CA ILE A 39 2.37 3.76 4.69
C ILE A 39 3.65 3.91 5.51
N ARG A 40 4.07 5.13 5.89
CA ARG A 40 5.23 5.31 6.77
C ARG A 40 5.06 4.58 8.10
N GLY A 41 3.83 4.47 8.62
CA GLY A 41 3.51 3.74 9.85
C GLY A 41 3.38 2.22 9.71
N GLY A 42 3.45 1.70 8.48
CA GLY A 42 3.30 0.29 8.17
C GLY A 42 1.95 -0.01 7.51
N MET A 43 1.94 -0.93 6.56
CA MET A 43 0.72 -1.36 5.87
C MET A 43 -0.20 -2.17 6.78
N GLY A 44 0.36 -2.81 7.82
CA GLY A 44 -0.42 -3.53 8.84
C GLY A 44 -1.42 -2.67 9.61
N LEU A 45 -1.25 -1.34 9.60
CA LEU A 45 -2.20 -0.43 10.25
C LEU A 45 -3.57 -0.41 9.58
N PHE A 46 -3.66 -0.84 8.31
CA PHE A 46 -4.88 -0.74 7.50
C PHE A 46 -5.57 -2.09 7.28
N LEU A 47 -5.18 -3.11 8.05
CA LEU A 47 -5.86 -4.40 8.04
C LEU A 47 -7.31 -4.24 8.48
N ASP A 48 -8.22 -4.91 7.78
CA ASP A 48 -9.59 -5.04 8.22
C ASP A 48 -9.74 -6.13 9.31
N GLY A 49 -10.97 -6.36 9.77
CA GLY A 49 -11.28 -7.35 10.80
C GLY A 49 -10.98 -8.81 10.41
N ARG A 50 -10.65 -9.10 9.14
CA ARG A 50 -10.27 -10.44 8.64
C ARG A 50 -8.77 -10.58 8.40
N GLY A 51 -8.00 -9.53 8.69
CA GLY A 51 -6.58 -9.50 8.34
C GLY A 51 -6.36 -9.31 6.83
N GLU A 52 -7.33 -8.74 6.11
CA GLU A 52 -7.18 -8.39 4.70
C GLU A 52 -6.77 -6.92 4.55
N LEU A 53 -5.93 -6.66 3.55
CA LEU A 53 -5.45 -5.33 3.18
C LEU A 53 -5.95 -5.03 1.78
N ARG A 54 -6.60 -3.88 1.56
CA ARG A 54 -7.00 -3.38 0.23
C ARG A 54 -6.71 -1.88 0.14
N LEU A 55 -5.54 -1.51 -0.37
CA LEU A 55 -5.09 -0.12 -0.48
C LEU A 55 -5.03 0.33 -1.94
N PHE A 56 -5.70 1.44 -2.25
CA PHE A 56 -5.65 2.04 -3.57
C PHE A 56 -4.78 3.30 -3.59
N PHE A 57 -3.66 3.26 -4.32
CA PHE A 57 -2.76 4.38 -4.53
C PHE A 57 -3.11 5.11 -5.83
N ALA A 58 -3.99 6.10 -5.74
CA ALA A 58 -4.35 6.95 -6.87
C ALA A 58 -3.13 7.68 -7.46
N GLU A 59 -3.18 7.96 -8.76
CA GLU A 59 -2.17 8.72 -9.52
C GLU A 59 -0.75 8.12 -9.51
N THR A 60 -0.61 6.81 -9.25
CA THR A 60 0.67 6.10 -9.29
C THR A 60 0.84 5.23 -10.54
N ARG A 61 2.09 4.97 -10.93
CA ARG A 61 2.45 4.17 -12.12
C ARG A 61 2.86 2.76 -11.73
N ALA A 62 2.66 1.81 -12.64
CA ALA A 62 2.98 0.39 -12.48
C ALA A 62 4.41 0.07 -12.02
N ILE A 63 5.38 0.94 -12.32
CA ILE A 63 6.77 0.79 -11.87
C ILE A 63 6.94 0.76 -10.34
N ALA A 64 5.96 1.24 -9.56
CA ALA A 64 5.98 1.12 -8.10
C ALA A 64 5.57 -0.27 -7.58
N ALA A 65 4.97 -1.13 -8.42
CA ALA A 65 4.44 -2.43 -8.00
C ALA A 65 5.48 -3.37 -7.34
N PRO A 66 6.72 -3.52 -7.88
CA PRO A 66 7.73 -4.35 -7.22
C PRO A 66 8.10 -3.85 -5.82
N CYS A 67 8.14 -2.53 -5.61
CA CYS A 67 8.46 -1.93 -4.31
C CYS A 67 7.33 -2.14 -3.29
N LEU A 68 6.07 -2.04 -3.73
CA LEU A 68 4.90 -2.36 -2.92
C LEU A 68 4.90 -3.83 -2.49
N LEU A 69 5.12 -4.75 -3.44
CA LEU A 69 5.21 -6.19 -3.16
C LEU A 69 6.37 -6.52 -2.21
N PHE A 70 7.55 -5.94 -2.44
CA PHE A 70 8.70 -6.08 -1.56
C PHE A 70 8.37 -5.62 -0.14
N ARG A 71 7.75 -4.44 0.00
CA ARG A 71 7.38 -3.91 1.31
C ARG A 71 6.38 -4.82 2.02
N LEU A 72 5.34 -5.28 1.34
CA LEU A 72 4.37 -6.24 1.91
C LEU A 72 5.08 -7.51 2.42
N LYS A 73 6.00 -8.07 1.63
CA LYS A 73 6.76 -9.25 2.05
C LYS A 73 7.64 -9.00 3.27
N ARG A 74 8.33 -7.86 3.31
CA ARG A 74 9.14 -7.46 4.47
C ARG A 74 8.29 -7.23 5.72
N GLU A 75 7.04 -6.79 5.57
CA GLU A 75 6.10 -6.61 6.68
C GLU A 75 5.34 -7.88 7.07
N GLY A 76 5.65 -9.03 6.46
CA GLY A 76 5.10 -10.34 6.83
C GLY A 76 3.76 -10.68 6.19
N PHE A 77 3.37 -9.99 5.10
CA PHE A 77 2.14 -10.30 4.39
C PHE A 77 2.26 -11.51 3.46
N SER A 78 1.14 -12.22 3.33
CA SER A 78 0.91 -13.33 2.40
C SER A 78 -0.11 -12.93 1.32
N ARG A 79 -0.24 -13.77 0.28
CA ARG A 79 -1.21 -13.57 -0.83
C ARG A 79 -1.19 -12.15 -1.42
N CYS A 80 0.01 -11.59 -1.58
CA CYS A 80 0.20 -10.22 -2.04
C CYS A 80 -0.04 -10.13 -3.55
N SER A 81 -0.83 -9.14 -3.97
CA SER A 81 -1.03 -8.78 -5.36
C SER A 81 -1.01 -7.26 -5.53
N VAL A 82 -0.63 -6.81 -6.74
CA VAL A 82 -0.77 -5.42 -7.16
C VAL A 82 -1.44 -5.41 -8.52
N THR A 83 -2.62 -4.79 -8.60
CA THR A 83 -3.41 -4.69 -9.82
C THR A 83 -3.35 -3.25 -10.34
N VAL A 84 -2.97 -3.09 -11.62
CA VAL A 84 -3.00 -1.79 -12.28
C VAL A 84 -4.44 -1.45 -12.64
N LYS A 85 -4.96 -0.34 -12.11
CA LYS A 85 -6.27 0.23 -12.49
C LYS A 85 -6.06 1.50 -13.31
N LYS A 86 -7.11 1.96 -14.02
CA LYS A 86 -7.07 3.15 -14.91
C LYS A 86 -6.45 4.40 -14.26
N ARG A 87 -6.51 4.54 -12.93
CA ARG A 87 -6.04 5.73 -12.20
C ARG A 87 -4.99 5.44 -11.13
N GLY A 88 -4.43 4.23 -11.03
CA GLY A 88 -3.47 3.94 -9.97
C GLY A 88 -3.22 2.46 -9.75
N LEU A 89 -2.78 2.11 -8.55
CA LEU A 89 -2.46 0.74 -8.15
C LEU A 89 -3.35 0.32 -6.99
N LEU A 90 -4.05 -0.80 -7.16
CA LEU A 90 -4.71 -1.49 -6.06
C LEU A 90 -3.74 -2.53 -5.51
N VAL A 91 -3.54 -2.51 -4.20
CA VAL A 91 -2.68 -3.42 -3.46
C VAL A 91 -3.55 -4.28 -2.56
N GLU A 92 -3.44 -5.59 -2.71
CA GLU A 92 -4.19 -6.55 -1.91
C GLU A 92 -3.22 -7.52 -1.22
N ALA A 93 -3.49 -7.84 0.04
CA ALA A 93 -2.68 -8.78 0.81
C ALA A 93 -3.44 -9.32 2.02
N ARG A 94 -2.89 -10.36 2.66
CA ARG A 94 -3.45 -10.94 3.88
C ARG A 94 -2.37 -11.17 4.94
N ARG A 95 -2.71 -10.96 6.21
CA ARG A 95 -1.84 -11.22 7.35
C ARG A 95 -2.59 -11.91 8.49
#